data_AF-A0A2G1VMN4-F1
#
_entry.id   AF-A0A2G1VMN4-F1
#
_cell.length_a   1.000
_cell.length_b   1.000
_cell.length_c   1.000
_cell.angle_alpha   90.00
_cell.angle_beta   90.00
_cell.angle_gamma   90.00
#
_symmetry.space_group_name_H-M   'P 1'
#
loop_
_entity.id
_entity.type
_entity.pdbx_description
1 polymer ?
#
loop_
_entity_poly.entity_id
_entity_poly.type
_entity_poly.pdbx_seq_one_letter_code
_entity_poly.pdbx_strand_id
1 'polypeptide(L)'
;MIWNLDKISTGEFLLLNDQQALPYWYLQSMFNFTPRFGNFKAKRLGELEFGEIANIKSSITKTDFERIVEIFTLIFGIKRSQFINAPVTDFLNAIGWLRLSIEELIIKEYNALKSDTDPDMQAAGVERLSVFAEMNTLIGIGQQYGKSPQEIETWPYNMVFTLMLHNKILSEVQKNYSEIKSKAK
;
A
#
# COMPACT_ATOMS: atom_id res chain seq x y z
N MET A 1 -3.07 28.11 24.19
CA MET A 1 -2.65 28.08 22.76
C MET A 1 -3.93 27.89 21.96
N ILE A 2 -4.36 28.87 21.17
CA ILE A 2 -5.59 28.78 20.37
C ILE A 2 -5.20 28.06 19.09
N TRP A 3 -5.47 26.76 19.01
CA TRP A 3 -5.27 25.96 17.80
C TRP A 3 -6.25 26.44 16.74
N ASN A 4 -5.76 26.93 15.61
CA ASN A 4 -6.63 27.36 14.52
C ASN A 4 -6.51 26.41 13.33
N LEU A 5 -7.17 25.27 13.47
CA LEU A 5 -7.27 24.21 12.46
C LEU A 5 -7.83 24.72 11.12
N ASP A 6 -8.62 25.80 11.14
CA ASP A 6 -9.27 26.34 9.94
C ASP A 6 -8.45 27.42 9.23
N LYS A 7 -7.30 27.84 9.80
CA LYS A 7 -6.48 28.94 9.26
C LYS A 7 -5.10 28.54 8.75
N ILE A 8 -4.66 27.30 9.00
CA ILE A 8 -3.40 26.80 8.44
C ILE A 8 -3.70 25.89 7.25
N SER A 9 -3.07 26.20 6.14
CA SER A 9 -3.12 25.37 4.93
C SER A 9 -2.24 24.14 5.08
N THR A 10 -2.48 23.13 4.26
CA THR A 10 -1.69 21.89 4.23
C THR A 10 -0.23 22.18 3.88
N GLY A 11 0.03 23.11 2.97
CA GLY A 11 1.38 23.53 2.62
C GLY A 11 2.12 24.16 3.81
N GLU A 12 1.47 25.08 4.52
CA GLU A 12 2.06 25.70 5.71
C GLU A 12 2.30 24.68 6.84
N PHE A 13 1.36 23.74 7.02
CA PHE A 13 1.49 22.66 7.99
C PHE A 13 2.73 21.79 7.74
N LEU A 14 2.99 21.42 6.49
CA LEU A 14 4.11 20.53 6.13
C LEU A 14 5.48 21.23 6.23
N LEU A 15 5.52 22.55 6.38
CA LEU A 15 6.73 23.32 6.65
C LEU A 15 7.02 23.50 8.14
N LEU A 16 6.09 23.08 9.02
CA LEU A 16 6.31 23.11 10.47
C LEU A 16 7.40 22.12 10.86
N ASN A 17 8.19 22.48 11.88
CA ASN A 17 9.08 21.51 12.51
C ASN A 17 8.30 20.51 13.38
N ASP A 18 8.95 19.42 13.79
CA ASP A 18 8.31 18.34 14.55
C ASP A 18 7.59 18.82 15.83
N GLN A 19 8.16 19.77 16.56
CA GLN A 19 7.55 20.31 17.79
C GLN A 19 6.28 21.12 17.49
N GLN A 20 6.29 21.88 16.39
CA GLN A 20 5.15 22.67 15.95
C GLN A 20 4.05 21.79 15.34
N ALA A 21 4.41 20.68 14.70
CA ALA A 21 3.48 19.74 14.07
C ALA A 21 2.84 18.76 15.07
N LEU A 22 3.54 18.41 16.17
CA LEU A 22 3.10 17.45 17.19
C LEU A 22 1.63 17.61 17.64
N PRO A 23 1.13 18.83 17.93
CA PRO A 23 -0.24 19.01 18.40
C PRO A 23 -1.29 18.67 17.33
N TYR A 24 -0.99 18.92 16.06
CA TYR A 24 -1.86 18.56 14.94
C TYR A 24 -1.92 17.04 14.78
N TRP A 25 -0.78 16.35 14.96
CA TRP A 25 -0.75 14.88 14.98
C TRP A 25 -1.54 14.30 16.15
N TYR A 26 -1.51 14.93 17.32
CA TYR A 26 -2.37 14.53 18.44
C TYR A 26 -3.85 14.72 18.11
N LEU A 27 -4.23 15.84 17.49
CA LEU A 27 -5.61 16.09 17.05
C LEU A 27 -6.07 15.09 15.99
N GLN A 28 -5.18 14.66 15.08
CA GLN A 28 -5.48 13.64 14.09
C GLN A 28 -6.01 12.36 14.73
N SER A 29 -5.49 11.94 15.88
CA SER A 29 -5.94 10.73 16.59
C SER A 29 -7.40 10.79 17.06
N MET A 30 -8.00 11.98 17.08
CA MET A 30 -9.39 12.21 17.48
C MET A 30 -10.34 12.27 16.28
N PHE A 31 -9.83 12.20 15.05
CA PHE A 31 -10.64 12.37 13.85
C PHE A 31 -11.32 11.06 13.45
N ASN A 32 -12.54 11.16 12.92
CA ASN A 32 -13.15 10.07 12.16
C ASN A 32 -12.65 10.15 10.73
N PHE A 33 -11.70 9.27 10.41
CA PHE A 33 -11.05 9.28 9.10
C PHE A 33 -12.02 8.98 7.97
N THR A 34 -11.96 9.76 6.89
CA THR A 34 -12.84 9.64 5.73
C THR A 34 -12.03 9.49 4.44
N PRO A 35 -12.56 8.78 3.43
CA PRO A 35 -11.93 8.63 2.11
C PRO A 35 -12.11 9.91 1.26
N ARG A 36 -11.93 11.08 1.85
CA ARG A 36 -12.13 12.38 1.23
C ARG A 36 -11.02 13.35 1.60
N PHE A 37 -10.66 14.18 0.63
CA PHE A 37 -9.83 15.35 0.81
C PHE A 37 -10.65 16.55 0.35
N GLY A 38 -11.26 17.28 1.28
CA GLY A 38 -12.31 18.25 0.97
C GLY A 38 -13.45 17.61 0.18
N ASN A 39 -13.73 18.13 -1.02
CA ASN A 39 -14.77 17.61 -1.91
C ASN A 39 -14.35 16.41 -2.77
N PHE A 40 -13.06 16.05 -2.76
CA PHE A 40 -12.51 15.00 -3.62
C PHE A 40 -12.59 13.65 -2.92
N LYS A 41 -13.16 12.66 -3.59
CA LYS A 41 -13.27 11.29 -3.07
C LYS A 41 -12.06 10.47 -3.54
N ALA A 42 -11.47 9.69 -2.63
CA ALA A 42 -10.40 8.78 -2.97
C ALA A 42 -10.86 7.73 -4.01
N LYS A 43 -9.98 7.43 -4.96
CA LYS A 43 -10.06 6.21 -5.76
C LYS A 43 -9.95 4.99 -4.84
N ARG A 44 -10.52 3.87 -5.26
CA ARG A 44 -10.35 2.61 -4.53
C ARG A 44 -8.92 2.11 -4.73
N LEU A 45 -8.21 1.81 -3.64
CA LEU A 45 -6.82 1.36 -3.72
C LEU A 45 -6.66 0.13 -4.62
N GLY A 46 -7.63 -0.79 -4.62
CA GLY A 46 -7.57 -1.98 -5.47
C GLY A 46 -7.73 -1.74 -6.98
N GLU A 47 -8.14 -0.54 -7.38
CA GLU A 47 -8.25 -0.12 -8.79
C GLU A 47 -7.01 0.64 -9.28
N LEU A 48 -6.10 1.02 -8.37
CA LEU A 48 -4.81 1.60 -8.72
C LEU A 48 -3.89 0.53 -9.32
N GLU A 49 -2.86 0.98 -10.03
CA GLU A 49 -1.87 0.07 -10.60
C GLU A 49 -1.05 -0.59 -9.48
N PHE A 50 -0.57 -1.81 -9.72
CA PHE A 50 0.19 -2.55 -8.72
C PHE A 50 1.49 -1.81 -8.33
N GLY A 51 2.19 -1.23 -9.31
CA GLY A 51 3.39 -0.43 -9.07
C GLY A 51 3.09 0.83 -8.24
N GLU A 52 1.95 1.47 -8.48
CA GLU A 52 1.50 2.62 -7.70
C GLU A 52 1.27 2.25 -6.23
N ILE A 53 0.59 1.12 -5.96
CA ILE A 53 0.36 0.64 -4.59
C ILE A 53 1.69 0.28 -3.90
N ALA A 54 2.62 -0.36 -4.60
CA ALA A 54 3.96 -0.64 -4.05
C ALA A 54 4.71 0.65 -3.69
N ASN A 55 4.64 1.67 -4.53
CA ASN A 55 5.22 2.99 -4.27
C ASN A 55 4.57 3.69 -3.08
N ILE A 56 3.24 3.62 -2.93
CA ILE A 56 2.52 4.16 -1.78
C ILE A 56 2.95 3.45 -0.49
N LYS A 57 3.01 2.11 -0.48
CA LYS A 57 3.44 1.31 0.69
C LYS A 57 4.84 1.72 1.17
N SER A 58 5.78 1.90 0.24
CA SER A 58 7.16 2.30 0.58
C SER A 58 7.32 3.77 0.96
N SER A 59 6.43 4.64 0.47
CA SER A 59 6.54 6.10 0.64
C SER A 59 5.73 6.65 1.81
N ILE A 60 4.63 6.02 2.21
CA ILE A 60 3.79 6.50 3.32
C ILE A 60 4.49 6.46 4.69
N THR A 61 5.56 5.67 4.79
CA THR A 61 6.44 5.58 5.97
C THR A 61 7.50 6.68 6.01
N LYS A 62 7.73 7.40 4.91
CA LYS A 62 8.75 8.46 4.80
C LYS A 62 8.06 9.82 4.64
N THR A 63 8.41 10.77 5.49
CA THR A 63 7.85 12.14 5.53
C THR A 63 8.46 13.04 4.45
N ASP A 64 8.40 12.59 3.18
CA ASP A 64 8.84 13.41 2.05
C ASP A 64 7.64 14.19 1.48
N PHE A 65 7.72 15.52 1.51
CA PHE A 65 6.65 16.42 1.08
C PHE A 65 6.22 16.15 -0.37
N GLU A 66 7.19 16.00 -1.28
CA GLU A 66 6.89 15.80 -2.70
C GLU A 66 6.15 14.49 -2.94
N ARG A 67 6.57 13.42 -2.25
CA ARG A 67 5.90 12.11 -2.33
C ARG A 67 4.49 12.17 -1.77
N ILE A 68 4.26 12.87 -0.67
CA ILE A 68 2.91 13.02 -0.11
C ILE A 68 2.01 13.74 -1.13
N VAL A 69 2.49 14.80 -1.77
CA VAL A 69 1.73 15.52 -2.81
C VAL A 69 1.40 14.60 -3.98
N GLU A 70 2.36 13.80 -4.45
CA GLU A 70 2.17 12.82 -5.54
C GLU A 70 1.11 11.77 -5.18
N ILE A 71 1.20 11.18 -3.98
CA ILE A 71 0.23 10.21 -3.48
C ILE A 71 -1.17 10.82 -3.45
N PHE A 72 -1.32 12.04 -2.95
CA PHE A 72 -2.62 12.70 -2.89
C PHE A 72 -3.16 13.03 -4.29
N THR A 73 -2.30 13.48 -5.19
CA THR A 73 -2.64 13.75 -6.60
C THR A 73 -3.18 12.47 -7.25
N LEU A 74 -2.49 11.34 -7.04
CA LEU A 74 -2.87 10.06 -7.59
C LEU A 74 -4.21 9.54 -7.06
N ILE A 75 -4.38 9.55 -5.73
CA ILE A 75 -5.50 8.92 -5.04
C ILE A 75 -6.77 9.77 -5.12
N PHE A 76 -6.65 11.09 -4.92
CA PHE A 76 -7.81 11.99 -4.88
C PHE A 76 -8.04 12.72 -6.21
N GLY A 77 -7.13 12.61 -7.18
CA GLY A 77 -7.26 13.26 -8.49
C GLY A 77 -7.17 14.79 -8.39
N ILE A 78 -6.42 15.30 -7.41
CA ILE A 78 -6.28 16.74 -7.15
C ILE A 78 -5.01 17.29 -7.79
N LYS A 79 -4.98 18.60 -8.06
CA LYS A 79 -3.78 19.33 -8.45
C LYS A 79 -2.95 19.68 -7.21
N ARG A 80 -1.64 19.80 -7.38
CA ARG A 80 -0.72 20.29 -6.34
C ARG A 80 -1.16 21.59 -5.66
N SER A 81 -1.68 22.56 -6.42
CA SER A 81 -2.18 23.81 -5.85
C SER A 81 -3.42 23.61 -4.97
N GLN A 82 -4.27 22.64 -5.29
CA GLN A 82 -5.43 22.29 -4.45
C GLN A 82 -4.99 21.61 -3.17
N PHE A 83 -3.96 20.75 -3.25
CA PHE A 83 -3.35 20.14 -2.07
C PHE A 83 -2.75 21.18 -1.13
N ILE A 84 -1.86 22.05 -1.64
CA ILE A 84 -1.14 23.05 -0.83
C ILE A 84 -2.10 23.99 -0.10
N ASN A 85 -3.14 24.47 -0.80
CA ASN A 85 -4.07 25.47 -0.26
C ASN A 85 -5.23 24.86 0.55
N ALA A 86 -5.35 23.53 0.62
CA ALA A 86 -6.43 22.91 1.38
C ALA A 86 -6.24 23.12 2.89
N PRO A 87 -7.33 23.20 3.68
CA PRO A 87 -7.25 23.20 5.14
C PRO A 87 -6.47 22.00 5.67
N VAL A 88 -5.66 22.20 6.71
CA VAL A 88 -4.91 21.09 7.33
C VAL A 88 -5.83 19.98 7.84
N THR A 89 -7.07 20.30 8.21
CA THR A 89 -8.05 19.32 8.65
C THR A 89 -8.38 18.30 7.58
N ASP A 90 -8.56 18.73 6.32
CA ASP A 90 -8.77 17.84 5.18
C ASP A 90 -7.57 16.93 4.97
N PHE A 91 -6.36 17.47 5.10
CA PHE A 91 -5.12 16.69 5.01
C PHE A 91 -5.01 15.64 6.11
N LEU A 92 -5.14 16.03 7.38
CA LEU A 92 -5.02 15.12 8.53
C LEU A 92 -6.07 14.01 8.48
N ASN A 93 -7.28 14.35 8.05
CA ASN A 93 -8.36 13.39 7.87
C ASN A 93 -8.01 12.37 6.76
N ALA A 94 -7.63 12.86 5.59
CA ALA A 94 -7.31 12.03 4.43
C ALA A 94 -6.06 11.16 4.62
N ILE A 95 -4.98 11.70 5.20
CA ILE A 95 -3.74 10.93 5.43
C ILE A 95 -3.95 9.87 6.52
N GLY A 96 -4.79 10.15 7.51
CA GLY A 96 -5.18 9.16 8.52
C GLY A 96 -5.95 7.99 7.91
N TRP A 97 -6.96 8.29 7.08
CA TRP A 97 -7.69 7.27 6.33
C TRP A 97 -6.76 6.45 5.43
N LEU A 98 -5.84 7.11 4.73
CA LEU A 98 -4.92 6.45 3.82
C LEU A 98 -3.96 5.51 4.54
N ARG A 99 -3.38 5.94 5.66
CA ARG A 99 -2.51 5.09 6.50
C ARG A 99 -3.22 3.82 6.95
N LEU A 100 -4.43 3.97 7.50
CA LEU A 100 -5.23 2.83 7.92
C LEU A 100 -5.59 1.90 6.75
N SER A 101 -6.00 2.47 5.62
CA SER A 101 -6.38 1.68 4.44
C SER A 101 -5.20 0.89 3.88
N ILE A 102 -3.99 1.45 3.89
CA ILE A 102 -2.77 0.76 3.47
C ILE A 102 -2.35 -0.29 4.49
N GLU A 103 -2.46 -0.02 5.79
CA GLU A 103 -2.19 -1.00 6.84
C GLU A 103 -3.15 -2.20 6.74
N GLU A 104 -4.45 -1.96 6.59
CA GLU A 104 -5.46 -2.99 6.35
C GLU A 104 -5.14 -3.81 5.08
N LEU A 105 -4.70 -3.13 4.02
CA LEU A 105 -4.28 -3.79 2.78
C LEU A 105 -3.09 -4.73 3.02
N ILE A 106 -2.05 -4.25 3.70
CA ILE A 106 -0.84 -5.04 4.02
C ILE A 106 -1.21 -6.24 4.91
N ILE A 107 -2.07 -6.05 5.91
CA ILE A 107 -2.53 -7.14 6.78
C ILE A 107 -3.31 -8.17 5.97
N LYS A 108 -4.20 -7.72 5.08
CA LYS A 108 -4.96 -8.60 4.18
C LYS A 108 -4.03 -9.38 3.26
N GLU A 109 -3.02 -8.72 2.66
CA GLU A 109 -2.00 -9.38 1.85
C GLU A 109 -1.26 -10.45 2.64
N TYR A 110 -0.73 -10.09 3.81
CA TYR A 110 0.00 -10.98 4.68
C TYR A 110 -0.84 -12.21 5.04
N ASN A 111 -2.08 -12.01 5.52
CA ASN A 111 -2.95 -13.12 5.92
C ASN A 111 -3.34 -14.02 4.74
N ALA A 112 -3.60 -13.43 3.57
CA ALA A 112 -4.00 -14.19 2.39
C ALA A 112 -2.83 -14.99 1.79
N LEU A 113 -1.61 -14.44 1.84
CA LEU A 113 -0.44 -14.98 1.13
C LEU A 113 0.55 -15.71 2.03
N LYS A 114 0.41 -15.60 3.36
CA LYS A 114 1.22 -16.37 4.31
C LYS A 114 1.09 -17.86 3.99
N SER A 115 2.22 -18.49 3.74
CA SER A 115 2.35 -19.92 3.49
C SER A 115 3.35 -20.48 4.50
N ASP A 116 3.15 -21.72 4.93
CA ASP A 116 4.17 -22.41 5.73
C ASP A 116 5.34 -22.76 4.80
N THR A 117 6.44 -22.05 4.98
CA THR A 117 7.64 -22.26 4.15
C THR A 117 8.14 -23.68 4.34
N ASP A 118 8.34 -24.38 3.22
CA ASP A 118 8.89 -25.72 3.22
C ASP A 118 10.27 -25.73 3.90
N PRO A 119 10.55 -26.64 4.86
CA PRO A 119 11.86 -26.77 5.49
C PRO A 119 13.01 -26.89 4.48
N ASP A 120 12.78 -27.54 3.33
CA ASP A 120 13.79 -27.70 2.28
C ASP A 120 14.04 -26.36 1.55
N MET A 121 13.01 -25.53 1.38
CA MET A 121 13.17 -24.18 0.81
C MET A 121 13.85 -23.23 1.78
N GLN A 122 13.59 -23.36 3.09
CA GLN A 122 14.34 -22.63 4.11
C GLN A 122 15.82 -23.00 4.07
N ALA A 123 16.13 -24.31 4.00
CA ALA A 123 17.50 -24.80 3.86
C ALA A 123 18.18 -24.31 2.57
N ALA A 124 17.42 -24.14 1.48
CA ALA A 124 17.90 -23.56 0.23
C ALA A 124 18.12 -22.03 0.27
N GLY A 125 17.77 -21.37 1.38
CA GLY A 125 18.01 -19.95 1.59
C GLY A 125 16.98 -19.03 0.92
N VAL A 126 15.72 -19.48 0.80
CA VAL A 126 14.60 -18.69 0.24
C VAL A 126 14.45 -17.31 0.89
N GLU A 127 14.90 -17.16 2.15
CA GLU A 127 14.93 -15.87 2.86
C GLU A 127 15.76 -14.79 2.13
N ARG A 128 16.76 -15.17 1.34
CA ARG A 128 17.55 -14.21 0.53
C ARG A 128 16.70 -13.50 -0.53
N LEU A 129 15.59 -14.10 -0.95
CA LEU A 129 14.67 -13.52 -1.91
C LEU A 129 13.75 -12.47 -1.27
N SER A 130 13.63 -12.41 0.05
CA SER A 130 12.77 -11.44 0.76
C SER A 130 13.14 -9.99 0.45
N VAL A 131 14.40 -9.71 0.13
CA VAL A 131 14.90 -8.36 -0.25
C VAL A 131 14.25 -7.86 -1.54
N PHE A 132 13.76 -8.78 -2.38
CA PHE A 132 13.11 -8.47 -3.67
C PHE A 132 11.58 -8.56 -3.59
N ALA A 133 10.99 -8.61 -2.39
CA ALA A 133 9.55 -8.67 -2.08
C ALA A 133 8.59 -8.65 -3.29
N GLU A 134 8.21 -7.46 -3.78
CA GLU A 134 7.28 -7.28 -4.90
C GLU A 134 7.83 -7.77 -6.25
N MET A 135 9.14 -7.64 -6.49
CA MET A 135 9.79 -8.08 -7.73
C MET A 135 9.67 -9.59 -7.96
N ASN A 136 9.76 -10.41 -6.90
CA ASN A 136 9.54 -11.86 -7.04
C ASN A 136 8.12 -12.18 -7.55
N THR A 137 7.15 -11.40 -7.10
CA THR A 137 5.75 -11.52 -7.55
C THR A 137 5.64 -11.18 -9.03
N LEU A 138 6.23 -10.05 -9.44
CA LEU A 138 6.23 -9.60 -10.82
C LEU A 138 6.92 -10.61 -11.75
N ILE A 139 8.05 -11.19 -11.33
CA ILE A 139 8.75 -12.22 -12.10
C ILE A 139 7.89 -13.48 -12.22
N GLY A 140 7.30 -13.95 -11.13
CA GLY A 140 6.49 -15.17 -11.14
C GLY A 140 5.26 -15.04 -12.04
N ILE A 141 4.53 -13.92 -11.96
CA ILE A 141 3.40 -13.63 -12.84
C ILE A 141 3.88 -13.41 -14.27
N GLY A 142 5.01 -12.73 -14.46
CA GLY A 142 5.61 -12.47 -15.77
C GLY A 142 5.91 -13.74 -16.54
N GLN A 143 6.52 -14.71 -15.88
CA GLN A 143 6.80 -16.03 -16.46
C GLN A 143 5.52 -16.77 -16.85
N GLN A 144 4.46 -16.70 -16.03
CA GLN A 144 3.20 -17.39 -16.28
C GLN A 144 2.45 -16.84 -17.51
N TYR A 145 2.50 -15.53 -17.74
CA TYR A 145 1.72 -14.86 -18.78
C TYR A 145 2.56 -14.35 -19.97
N GLY A 146 3.86 -14.59 -19.98
CA GLY A 146 4.77 -14.10 -21.01
C GLY A 146 4.87 -12.57 -21.02
N LYS A 147 4.91 -11.97 -19.83
CA LYS A 147 4.90 -10.52 -19.62
C LYS A 147 6.14 -10.04 -18.88
N SER A 148 6.59 -8.83 -19.21
CA SER A 148 7.65 -8.17 -18.45
C SER A 148 7.15 -7.71 -17.07
N PRO A 149 8.01 -7.63 -16.05
CA PRO A 149 7.66 -7.03 -14.76
C PRO A 149 7.03 -5.64 -14.89
N GLN A 150 7.56 -4.81 -15.79
CA GLN A 150 7.08 -3.45 -16.03
C GLN A 150 5.66 -3.43 -16.61
N GLU A 151 5.30 -4.38 -17.48
CA GLU A 151 3.92 -4.50 -17.95
C GLU A 151 2.97 -4.87 -16.80
N ILE A 152 3.38 -5.75 -15.89
CA ILE A 152 2.54 -6.20 -14.78
C ILE A 152 2.37 -5.10 -13.73
N GLU A 153 3.36 -4.22 -13.55
CA GLU A 153 3.24 -3.06 -12.66
C GLU A 153 2.04 -2.18 -13.02
N THR A 154 1.71 -2.07 -14.31
CA THR A 154 0.56 -1.29 -14.81
C THR A 154 -0.80 -1.99 -14.64
N TRP A 155 -0.81 -3.25 -14.18
CA TRP A 155 -2.06 -3.97 -14.00
C TRP A 155 -2.77 -3.49 -12.72
N PRO A 156 -4.12 -3.51 -12.69
CA PRO A 156 -4.86 -3.18 -11.49
C PRO A 156 -4.43 -4.07 -10.33
N TYR A 157 -4.20 -3.47 -9.17
CA TYR A 157 -3.75 -4.15 -7.98
C TYR A 157 -4.62 -5.37 -7.64
N ASN A 158 -5.95 -5.25 -7.69
CA ASN A 158 -6.86 -6.35 -7.39
C ASN A 158 -6.66 -7.55 -8.33
N MET A 159 -6.31 -7.30 -9.59
CA MET A 159 -6.02 -8.36 -10.56
C MET A 159 -4.75 -9.10 -10.16
N VAL A 160 -3.66 -8.37 -9.93
CA VAL A 160 -2.37 -8.94 -9.51
C VAL A 160 -2.53 -9.72 -8.21
N PHE A 161 -3.20 -9.14 -7.22
CA PHE A 161 -3.47 -9.80 -5.93
C PHE A 161 -4.29 -11.10 -6.09
N THR A 162 -5.29 -11.10 -6.97
CA THR A 162 -6.10 -12.30 -7.26
C THR A 162 -5.25 -13.40 -7.90
N LEU A 163 -4.34 -13.04 -8.81
CA LEU A 163 -3.40 -13.98 -9.42
C LEU A 163 -2.45 -14.59 -8.39
N MET A 164 -1.94 -13.78 -7.45
CA MET A 164 -1.10 -14.26 -6.35
C MET A 164 -1.87 -15.28 -5.49
N LEU A 165 -3.11 -14.98 -5.13
CA LEU A 165 -3.95 -15.87 -4.33
C LEU A 165 -4.24 -17.19 -5.06
N HIS A 166 -4.56 -17.12 -6.35
CA HIS A 166 -4.75 -18.30 -7.19
C HIS A 166 -3.49 -19.17 -7.20
N ASN A 167 -2.32 -18.58 -7.42
CA ASN A 167 -1.05 -19.32 -7.49
C ASN A 167 -0.69 -19.96 -6.15
N LYS A 168 -0.98 -19.30 -5.03
CA LYS A 168 -0.85 -19.90 -3.70
C LYS A 168 -1.74 -21.13 -3.54
N ILE A 169 -3.05 -20.99 -3.78
CA ILE A 169 -4.01 -22.10 -3.63
C ILE A 169 -3.63 -23.28 -4.54
N LEU A 170 -3.23 -22.99 -5.78
CA LEU A 170 -2.78 -24.02 -6.71
C LEU A 170 -1.55 -24.76 -6.18
N SER A 171 -0.58 -24.05 -5.60
CA SER A 171 0.63 -24.63 -5.03
C SER A 171 0.33 -25.53 -3.83
N GLU A 172 -0.59 -25.10 -2.95
CA GLU A 172 -1.07 -25.90 -1.82
C GLU A 172 -1.79 -27.18 -2.28
N VAL A 173 -2.64 -27.08 -3.31
CA VAL A 173 -3.32 -28.25 -3.90
C VAL A 173 -2.32 -29.22 -4.50
N GLN A 174 -1.32 -28.74 -5.23
CA GLN A 174 -0.27 -29.57 -5.83
C GLN A 174 0.59 -30.27 -4.77
N LYS A 175 0.92 -29.57 -3.68
CA LYS A 175 1.63 -30.14 -2.53
C LYS A 175 0.83 -31.27 -1.89
N ASN A 176 -0.43 -30.98 -1.52
CA ASN A 176 -1.32 -31.96 -0.90
C ASN A 176 -1.54 -33.19 -1.81
N TYR A 177 -1.72 -32.98 -3.11
CA TYR A 177 -1.86 -34.06 -4.06
C TYR A 177 -0.60 -34.94 -4.15
N SER A 178 0.58 -34.31 -4.15
CA SER A 178 1.86 -35.02 -4.20
C SER A 178 2.11 -35.85 -2.92
N GLU A 179 1.74 -35.32 -1.75
CA GLU A 179 1.82 -36.04 -0.48
C GLU A 179 0.85 -37.24 -0.41
N ILE A 180 -0.37 -37.10 -0.95
CA ILE A 180 -1.32 -38.22 -1.05
C ILE A 180 -0.76 -39.29 -1.98
N LYS A 181 -0.23 -38.89 -3.13
CA LYS A 181 0.33 -39.81 -4.14
C LYS A 181 1.57 -40.55 -3.63
N SER A 182 2.41 -39.91 -2.82
CA SER A 182 3.61 -40.54 -2.24
C SER A 182 3.26 -41.53 -1.14
N LYS A 183 2.22 -41.27 -0.33
CA LYS A 183 1.72 -42.18 0.72
C LYS A 183 0.91 -43.36 0.19
N ALA A 184 0.36 -43.25 -1.02
CA ALA A 184 -0.39 -44.33 -1.68
C ALA A 184 0.50 -45.35 -2.41
N LYS A 185 1.82 -45.14 -2.42
CA LYS A 185 2.83 -46.10 -2.88
C LYS A 185 3.43 -46.84 -1.71
#